data_AF-A0A255R2Q6-F1
#
_entry.id   AF-A0A255R2Q6-F1
#
_cell.length_a   1.000
_cell.length_b   1.000
_cell.length_c   1.000
_cell.angle_alpha   90.00
_cell.angle_beta   90.00
_cell.angle_gamma   90.00
#
_symmetry.space_group_name_H-M   'P 1'
#
loop_
_entity.id
_entity.type
_entity.pdbx_description
1 polymer ?
#
loop_
_entity_poly.entity_id
_entity_poly.type
_entity_poly.pdbx_seq_one_letter_code
_entity_poly.pdbx_strand_id
1 'polypeptide(L)'
;MNRKRPNGLIAVMFVLMLAFVVGTFAISLGRRAVDVRRHQSRQKSIRELEAAIEAVHPLGLTDQQQVRLPFDAESDTSIIVKASVHSTEEPNRSVTYEATFSHGDRSGFAIQRSRDR
;
A
#
# COMPACT_ATOMS: atom_id res chain seq x y z
N MET A 1 46.81 40.69 28.54
CA MET A 1 46.57 40.05 27.23
C MET A 1 46.03 38.64 27.46
N ASN A 2 44.71 38.50 27.64
CA ASN A 2 44.08 37.20 27.93
C ASN A 2 44.02 36.35 26.67
N ARG A 3 44.92 35.37 26.56
CA ARG A 3 44.85 34.32 25.54
C ARG A 3 43.57 33.51 25.80
N LYS A 4 42.52 33.74 25.01
CA LYS A 4 41.33 32.88 24.98
C LYS A 4 41.82 31.46 24.72
N ARG A 5 41.66 30.59 25.72
CA ARG A 5 42.05 29.18 25.64
C ARG A 5 41.30 28.51 24.48
N PRO A 6 41.93 27.64 23.68
CA PRO A 6 41.33 26.99 22.50
C PRO A 6 40.15 26.05 22.83
N ASN A 7 39.83 25.88 24.11
CA ASN A 7 38.79 25.00 24.64
C ASN A 7 37.38 25.29 24.09
N GLY A 8 37.11 26.52 23.66
CA GLY A 8 35.82 26.89 23.06
C GLY A 8 35.59 26.22 21.71
N LEU A 9 36.64 26.04 20.89
CA LEU A 9 36.54 25.38 19.59
C LEU A 9 36.24 23.88 19.74
N ILE A 10 36.87 23.24 20.72
CA ILE A 10 36.69 21.82 21.02
C ILE A 10 35.25 21.57 21.47
N ALA A 11 34.72 22.41 22.36
CA ALA A 11 33.33 22.30 22.82
C ALA A 11 32.32 22.43 21.66
N VAL A 12 32.54 23.37 20.73
CA VAL A 12 31.68 23.53 19.55
C VAL A 12 31.76 22.32 18.62
N MET A 13 32.94 21.74 18.40
CA MET A 13 33.09 20.51 17.63
C MET A 13 32.32 19.33 18.25
N PHE A 14 32.37 19.18 19.56
CA PHE A 14 31.62 18.13 20.26
C PHE A 14 30.11 18.30 20.12
N VAL A 15 29.61 19.52 20.24
CA VAL A 15 28.18 19.82 20.05
C VAL A 15 27.76 19.53 18.61
N LEU A 16 28.57 19.90 17.62
CA LEU A 16 28.29 19.62 16.21
C LEU A 16 28.29 18.12 15.92
N MET A 17 29.26 17.36 16.46
CA MET A 17 29.28 15.91 16.32
C MET A 17 28.05 15.27 16.97
N LEU A 18 27.69 15.69 18.19
CA LEU A 18 26.54 15.15 18.88
C LEU A 18 25.24 15.46 18.11
N ALA A 19 25.08 16.69 17.62
CA ALA A 19 23.95 17.10 16.80
C ALA A 19 23.87 16.29 15.49
N PHE A 20 25.01 15.99 14.86
CA PHE A 20 25.06 15.18 13.65
C PHE A 20 24.68 13.72 13.92
N VAL A 21 25.16 13.14 15.02
CA VAL A 21 24.81 11.77 15.45
C VAL A 21 23.32 11.68 15.77
N VAL A 22 22.78 12.61 16.56
CA VAL A 22 21.35 12.64 16.93
C VAL A 22 20.47 12.88 15.69
N GLY A 23 20.86 13.82 14.81
CA GLY A 23 20.15 14.11 13.57
C GLY A 23 20.10 12.89 12.63
N THR A 24 21.23 12.19 12.46
CA THR A 24 21.30 10.98 11.63
C THR A 24 20.45 9.85 12.21
N PHE A 25 20.46 9.68 13.53
CA PHE A 25 19.66 8.67 14.22
C PHE A 25 18.15 8.93 14.07
N ALA A 26 17.71 10.19 14.26
CA ALA A 26 16.30 10.58 14.09
C ALA A 26 15.80 10.35 12.65
N ILE A 27 16.61 10.69 11.64
CA ILE A 27 16.25 10.48 10.23
C ILE A 27 16.16 8.99 9.90
N SER A 28 17.08 8.16 10.40
CA SER A 28 17.09 6.71 10.15
C SER A 28 15.87 6.00 10.74
N LEU A 29 15.51 6.32 11.98
CA LEU A 29 14.30 5.79 12.63
C LEU A 29 13.01 6.26 11.96
N GLY A 30 12.95 7.55 11.59
CA GLY A 30 11.79 8.10 10.89
C GLY A 30 11.52 7.40 9.56
N ARG A 31 12.57 7.16 8.76
CA ARG A 31 12.45 6.44 7.48
C ARG A 31 11.93 5.02 7.66
N ARG A 32 12.53 4.25 8.57
CA ARG A 32 12.07 2.88 8.86
C ARG A 32 10.64 2.82 9.36
N ALA A 33 10.23 3.74 10.24
CA ALA A 33 8.86 3.78 10.75
C ALA A 33 7.83 4.09 9.65
N VAL A 34 8.16 4.99 8.72
CA VAL A 34 7.31 5.31 7.56
C VAL A 34 7.21 4.12 6.61
N ASP A 35 8.32 3.46 6.31
CA ASP A 35 8.34 2.30 5.41
C ASP A 35 7.53 1.14 5.99
N VAL A 36 7.70 0.81 7.27
CA VAL A 36 6.92 -0.24 7.95
C VAL A 36 5.41 0.07 7.91
N ARG A 37 5.02 1.32 8.19
CA ARG A 37 3.59 1.72 8.12
C ARG A 37 3.03 1.61 6.71
N ARG A 38 3.79 2.01 5.69
CA ARG A 38 3.38 1.87 4.28
C ARG A 38 3.21 0.40 3.88
N HIS A 39 4.13 -0.47 4.29
CA HIS A 39 4.02 -1.91 4.02
C HIS A 39 2.81 -2.53 4.72
N GLN A 40 2.57 -2.21 5.98
CA GLN A 40 1.40 -2.69 6.72
C GLN A 40 0.08 -2.20 6.09
N SER A 41 0.00 -0.93 5.71
CA SER A 41 -1.18 -0.37 5.04
C SER A 41 -1.44 -1.07 3.71
N ARG A 42 -0.39 -1.28 2.89
CA ARG A 42 -0.53 -1.96 1.60
C ARG A 42 -0.98 -3.41 1.76
N GLN A 43 -0.46 -4.13 2.76
CA GLN A 43 -0.88 -5.50 3.04
C GLN A 43 -2.34 -5.59 3.47
N LYS A 44 -2.84 -4.63 4.27
CA LYS A 44 -4.26 -4.56 4.63
C LYS A 44 -5.13 -4.34 3.40
N SER A 45 -4.80 -3.36 2.56
CA SER A 45 -5.54 -3.08 1.32
C SER A 45 -5.56 -4.28 0.36
N ILE A 46 -4.45 -5.02 0.24
CA ILE A 46 -4.40 -6.24 -0.58
C ILE A 46 -5.37 -7.29 -0.02
N ARG A 47 -5.37 -7.52 1.30
CA ARG A 47 -6.26 -8.52 1.93
C ARG A 47 -7.73 -8.18 1.77
N GLU A 48 -8.09 -6.91 1.86
CA GLU A 48 -9.48 -6.45 1.67
C GLU A 48 -9.95 -6.68 0.22
N LEU A 49 -9.11 -6.33 -0.76
CA LEU A 49 -9.41 -6.60 -2.17
C LEU A 49 -9.45 -8.10 -2.47
N GLU A 50 -8.60 -8.91 -1.83
CA GLU A 50 -8.58 -10.35 -1.99
C GLU A 50 -9.84 -11.00 -1.40
N ALA A 51 -10.30 -10.50 -0.25
CA ALA A 51 -11.58 -10.90 0.34
C ALA A 51 -12.77 -10.50 -0.54
N ALA A 52 -12.71 -9.33 -1.20
CA ALA A 52 -13.73 -8.91 -2.16
C ALA A 52 -13.79 -9.84 -3.38
N ILE A 53 -12.63 -10.25 -3.92
CA ILE A 53 -12.57 -11.26 -4.99
C ILE A 53 -13.15 -12.59 -4.50
N GLU A 54 -12.78 -13.04 -3.29
CA GLU A 54 -13.30 -14.29 -2.70
C GLU A 54 -14.82 -14.25 -2.52
N ALA A 55 -15.37 -13.13 -2.08
CA ALA A 55 -16.81 -12.98 -1.90
C ALA A 55 -17.58 -13.02 -3.23
N VAL A 56 -16.95 -12.55 -4.31
CA VAL A 56 -17.56 -12.45 -5.64
C VAL A 56 -17.34 -13.73 -6.48
N HIS A 57 -16.28 -14.47 -6.21
CA HIS A 57 -15.91 -15.68 -6.95
C HIS A 57 -17.05 -16.73 -7.06
N PRO A 58 -17.83 -17.04 -6.00
CA PRO A 58 -18.95 -17.98 -6.08
C PRO A 58 -20.09 -17.52 -6.99
N LEU A 59 -20.21 -16.22 -7.27
CA LEU A 59 -21.24 -15.70 -8.18
C LEU A 59 -20.97 -16.07 -9.64
N GLY A 60 -19.78 -16.62 -9.95
CA GLY A 60 -19.48 -17.16 -11.27
C GLY A 60 -19.50 -16.09 -12.36
N LEU A 61 -18.97 -14.90 -12.06
CA LEU A 61 -18.95 -13.77 -12.98
C LEU A 61 -18.39 -14.17 -14.35
N THR A 62 -19.07 -13.73 -15.39
CA THR A 62 -18.69 -13.94 -16.79
C THR A 62 -17.92 -12.73 -17.32
N ASP A 63 -17.30 -12.86 -18.48
CA ASP A 63 -16.44 -11.83 -19.08
C ASP A 63 -17.10 -10.45 -19.08
N GLN A 64 -16.34 -9.44 -18.65
CA GLN A 64 -16.75 -8.05 -18.53
C GLN A 64 -17.86 -7.76 -17.51
N GLN A 65 -18.29 -8.74 -16.72
CA GLN A 65 -19.17 -8.47 -15.58
C GLN A 65 -18.38 -7.81 -14.44
N GLN A 66 -19.03 -6.82 -13.82
CA GLN A 66 -18.49 -6.11 -12.68
C GLN A 66 -19.46 -6.12 -11.52
N VAL A 67 -18.93 -6.26 -10.31
CA VAL A 67 -19.68 -6.16 -9.06
C VAL A 67 -19.09 -5.03 -8.23
N ARG A 68 -19.95 -4.15 -7.74
CA ARG A 68 -19.59 -3.07 -6.82
C ARG A 68 -19.95 -3.48 -5.41
N LEU A 69 -18.94 -3.59 -4.55
CA LEU A 69 -19.08 -3.90 -3.14
C LEU A 69 -18.92 -2.61 -2.32
N PRO A 70 -19.82 -2.30 -1.40
CA PRO A 70 -19.59 -1.21 -0.45
C PRO A 70 -18.40 -1.56 0.44
N PHE A 71 -17.41 -0.68 0.54
CA PHE A 71 -16.27 -0.88 1.43
C PHE A 71 -16.56 -0.37 2.83
N ASP A 72 -17.25 0.76 2.91
CA ASP A 72 -17.62 1.44 4.13
C ASP A 72 -19.00 2.09 3.91
N ALA A 73 -19.88 1.96 4.90
CA ALA A 73 -21.25 2.44 4.81
C ALA A 73 -21.35 3.96 4.91
N GLU A 74 -20.34 4.61 5.51
CA GLU A 74 -20.35 6.06 5.75
C GLU A 74 -19.56 6.84 4.70
N SER A 75 -18.74 6.19 3.88
CA SER A 75 -17.97 6.83 2.81
C SER A 75 -18.42 6.40 1.43
N ASP A 76 -18.18 7.25 0.42
CA ASP A 76 -18.40 6.92 -0.99
C ASP A 76 -17.29 6.00 -1.56
N THR A 77 -16.82 5.07 -0.72
CA THR A 77 -15.75 4.13 -1.04
C THR A 77 -16.33 2.76 -1.33
N SER A 78 -15.96 2.20 -2.47
CA SER A 78 -16.42 0.91 -2.93
C SER A 78 -15.28 0.12 -3.55
N ILE A 79 -15.40 -1.21 -3.54
CA ILE A 79 -14.50 -2.10 -4.27
C ILE A 79 -15.22 -2.55 -5.52
N ILE A 80 -14.63 -2.30 -6.68
CA ILE A 80 -15.13 -2.77 -7.97
C ILE A 80 -14.36 -4.03 -8.32
N VAL A 81 -15.06 -5.16 -8.42
CA VAL A 81 -14.50 -6.43 -8.88
C VAL A 81 -14.95 -6.67 -10.32
N LYS A 82 -14.01 -6.86 -11.23
CA LYS A 82 -14.26 -7.15 -12.65
C LYS A 82 -13.72 -8.53 -12.98
N ALA A 83 -14.49 -9.33 -13.71
CA ALA A 83 -14.01 -10.59 -14.26
C ALA A 83 -13.60 -10.42 -15.73
N SER A 84 -12.44 -10.95 -16.07
CA SER A 84 -11.95 -11.04 -17.43
C SER A 84 -11.63 -12.50 -17.72
N VAL A 85 -12.29 -13.08 -18.71
CA VAL A 85 -12.04 -14.46 -19.12
C VAL A 85 -10.90 -14.44 -20.13
N HIS A 86 -9.81 -15.14 -19.83
CA HIS A 86 -8.72 -15.33 -20.78
C HIS A 86 -8.79 -16.77 -21.30
N SER A 87 -8.84 -16.89 -22.62
CA SER A 87 -9.01 -18.11 -23.41
C SER A 87 -10.46 -18.58 -23.63
N THR A 88 -10.83 -18.68 -24.91
CA THR A 88 -12.14 -19.15 -25.39
C THR A 88 -12.19 -20.67 -25.57
N GLU A 89 -11.03 -21.34 -25.59
CA GLU A 89 -10.88 -22.78 -25.85
C GLU A 89 -10.78 -23.57 -24.54
N GLU A 90 -11.68 -24.54 -24.35
CA GLU A 90 -11.54 -25.58 -23.32
C GLU A 90 -10.32 -26.47 -23.66
N PRO A 91 -9.53 -26.93 -22.66
CA PRO A 91 -9.89 -27.03 -21.24
C PRO A 91 -9.30 -25.93 -20.32
N ASN A 92 -8.65 -24.89 -20.86
CA ASN A 92 -7.81 -23.97 -20.08
C ASN A 92 -8.43 -22.57 -19.91
N ARG A 93 -9.73 -22.51 -19.58
CA ARG A 93 -10.42 -21.25 -19.25
C ARG A 93 -9.91 -20.74 -17.90
N SER A 94 -9.01 -19.75 -17.93
CA SER A 94 -8.60 -19.05 -16.72
C SER A 94 -9.43 -17.77 -16.58
N VAL A 95 -10.07 -17.60 -15.42
CA VAL A 95 -10.81 -16.37 -15.12
C VAL A 95 -9.92 -15.50 -14.26
N THR A 96 -9.63 -14.31 -14.76
CA THR A 96 -8.87 -13.33 -14.02
C THR A 96 -9.82 -12.31 -13.40
N TYR A 97 -9.77 -12.18 -12.09
CA TYR A 97 -10.52 -11.19 -11.32
C TYR A 97 -9.61 -10.00 -11.02
N GLU A 98 -10.05 -8.80 -11.36
CA GLU A 98 -9.42 -7.54 -10.94
C GLU A 98 -10.30 -6.89 -9.88
N ALA A 99 -9.74 -6.53 -8.73
CA ALA A 99 -10.43 -5.77 -7.71
C ALA A 99 -9.75 -4.44 -7.47
N THR A 100 -10.52 -3.36 -7.52
CA THR A 100 -10.02 -1.99 -7.48
C THR A 100 -10.82 -1.17 -6.48
N PHE A 101 -10.12 -0.47 -5.58
CA PHE A 101 -10.77 0.55 -4.75
C PHE A 101 -11.25 1.71 -5.62
N SER A 102 -12.45 2.18 -5.38
CA SER A 102 -13.06 3.32 -6.05
C SER A 102 -13.62 4.26 -4.99
N HIS A 103 -13.24 5.52 -5.05
CA HIS A 103 -13.77 6.58 -4.19
C HIS A 103 -14.41 7.65 -5.07
N GLY A 104 -15.74 7.70 -5.09
CA GLY A 104 -16.49 8.40 -6.13
C GLY A 104 -16.05 7.95 -7.53
N ASP A 105 -15.59 8.90 -8.35
CA ASP A 105 -15.15 8.64 -9.73
C ASP A 105 -13.64 8.34 -9.86
N ARG A 106 -12.92 8.22 -8.74
CA ARG A 106 -11.48 7.97 -8.72
C ARG A 106 -11.18 6.51 -8.44
N SER A 107 -10.48 5.86 -9.37
CA SER A 107 -9.88 4.55 -9.17
C SER A 107 -8.60 4.67 -8.36
N GLY A 108 -8.49 3.84 -7.32
CA GLY A 108 -7.35 3.73 -6.43
C GLY A 108 -6.53 2.48 -6.70
N PHE A 109 -6.04 1.86 -5.63
CA PHE A 109 -5.23 0.66 -5.69
C PHE A 109 -6.02 -0.53 -6.24
N ALA A 110 -5.39 -1.30 -7.13
CA ALA A 110 -5.96 -2.47 -7.77
C ALA A 110 -5.09 -3.71 -7.56
N ILE A 111 -5.72 -4.89 -7.47
CA ILE A 111 -5.06 -6.19 -7.54
C ILE A 111 -5.70 -7.05 -8.59
N GLN A 112 -4.93 -8.00 -9.12
CA GLN A 112 -5.39 -8.97 -10.10
C GLN A 112 -5.07 -10.38 -9.61
N ARG A 113 -6.05 -11.29 -9.72
CA ARG A 113 -5.94 -12.70 -9.34
C ARG A 113 -6.52 -13.60 -10.41
N SER A 114 -5.72 -14.52 -10.94
CA SER A 114 -6.23 -15.64 -11.71
C SER A 114 -6.84 -16.66 -10.75
N ARG A 115 -8.05 -17.12 -11.06
CA ARG A 115 -8.72 -18.23 -10.39
C ARG A 115 -9.06 -19.26 -11.44
N ASP A 116 -8.75 -20.51 -11.12
CA ASP A 116 -9.29 -21.64 -11.84
C ASP A 116 -10.77 -21.79 -11.46
N ARG A 117 -11.61 -22.13 -12.45
CA ARG A 117 -13.05 -22.19 -12.31
C ARG A 117 -13.51 -23.55 -11.77
#